data_AF-A0ABD3PGT0-F1
#
_entry.id   AF-A0ABD3PGT0-F1
#
_cell.length_a   1.000
_cell.length_b   1.000
_cell.length_c   1.000
_cell.angle_alpha   90.00
_cell.angle_beta   90.00
_cell.angle_gamma   90.00
#
_symmetry.space_group_name_H-M   'P 1'
#
loop_
_entity.id
_entity.type
_entity.pdbx_description
1 polymer ?
#
loop_
_entity_poly.entity_id
_entity_poly.type
_entity_poly.pdbx_seq_one_letter_code
_entity_poly.pdbx_strand_id
1 'polypeptide(L)'
;MTLSERSQGKSLMNAENFVPSEGCLSTTKDRHQSPTNDVMTRRGDATIGMSSHFSNIQGGQQKAMMINDLADFASQLVEALSIELTGLVKDKNYNGIQEYLKNRKDKVNSELNMEFASFTGLEYALYRDDWKMAAIFFVHGANPEYNEFDGVIQTMAAYYGMGGPDIMEGFDRNNPTPVKGFEGLKLLISDTDEVGKAFIRVMEFLHSGHIDLKTDYHKLCSCLHTLSEDLQYSAAELKSFIIACLLTFRHFGMSSDTAIHLVEGVVFDKIWDILENFALRVPDCNKQDEKGA
;
A
#
# COMPACT_ATOMS: atom_id res chain seq x y z
N MET A 1 -0.06 40.66 41.02
CA MET A 1 0.36 39.61 41.97
C MET A 1 1.46 38.81 41.32
N THR A 2 2.62 38.78 41.98
CA THR A 2 3.93 38.34 41.48
C THR A 2 4.34 37.00 42.09
N LEU A 3 5.03 36.18 41.28
CA LEU A 3 6.11 35.21 41.55
C LEU A 3 6.24 34.54 42.94
N SER A 4 6.34 33.19 42.94
CA SER A 4 7.22 32.36 43.81
C SER A 4 7.08 30.88 43.39
N GLU A 5 8.03 30.30 42.66
CA GLU A 5 9.16 29.48 43.13
C GLU A 5 8.80 28.17 43.88
N ARG A 6 9.16 27.03 43.26
CA ARG A 6 9.62 25.74 43.82
C ARG A 6 9.66 24.74 42.65
N SER A 7 10.61 23.85 42.46
CA SER A 7 11.85 23.48 43.14
C SER A 7 12.58 22.53 42.18
N GLN A 8 13.89 22.66 42.10
CA GLN A 8 14.78 21.76 41.37
C GLN A 8 14.80 20.36 42.00
N GLY A 9 15.07 19.36 41.16
CA GLY A 9 15.41 17.99 41.56
C GLY A 9 16.23 17.31 40.45
N LYS A 10 17.55 17.48 40.51
CA LYS A 10 18.53 16.72 39.72
C LYS A 10 18.62 15.29 40.28
N SER A 11 18.73 14.28 39.41
CA SER A 11 19.57 13.12 39.68
C SER A 11 20.12 12.54 38.38
N LEU A 12 21.44 12.64 38.26
CA LEU A 12 22.30 11.98 37.29
C LEU A 12 22.64 10.59 37.83
N MET A 13 22.54 9.54 37.01
CA MET A 13 23.50 8.43 37.06
C MET A 13 23.76 7.90 35.65
N ASN A 14 25.05 7.94 35.30
CA ASN A 14 25.71 7.26 34.19
C ASN A 14 25.91 5.78 34.53
N ALA A 15 25.89 4.93 33.52
CA ALA A 15 26.73 3.73 33.29
C ALA A 15 26.04 2.88 32.22
N GLU A 16 26.66 2.19 31.28
CA GLU A 16 28.06 2.01 30.87
C GLU A 16 28.01 1.30 29.49
N ASN A 17 29.10 1.42 28.76
CA ASN A 17 29.35 0.86 27.44
C ASN A 17 29.17 -0.67 27.39
N PHE A 18 28.58 -1.17 26.29
CA PHE A 18 28.84 -2.54 25.84
C PHE A 18 28.94 -2.60 24.31
N VAL A 19 30.17 -2.82 23.84
CA VAL A 19 30.53 -3.25 22.48
C VAL A 19 31.22 -4.60 22.62
N PRO A 20 30.85 -5.59 21.80
CA PRO A 20 31.86 -6.47 21.20
C PRO A 20 31.61 -6.57 19.68
N SER A 21 32.52 -6.08 18.85
CA SER A 21 33.75 -6.75 18.37
C SER A 21 33.51 -7.50 17.07
N GLU A 22 34.15 -6.97 16.02
CA GLU A 22 34.33 -7.54 14.70
C GLU A 22 35.01 -8.93 14.73
N GLY A 23 34.76 -9.69 13.68
CA GLY A 23 35.71 -10.69 13.17
C GLY A 23 35.04 -11.98 12.70
N CYS A 24 34.98 -12.20 11.40
CA CYS A 24 35.97 -13.06 10.72
C CYS A 24 35.70 -13.16 9.22
N LEU A 25 36.79 -12.98 8.45
CA LEU A 25 36.94 -13.20 7.02
C LEU A 25 36.98 -14.69 6.66
N SER A 26 36.57 -15.03 5.42
CA SER A 26 37.28 -15.90 4.45
C SER A 26 36.27 -16.51 3.46
N THR A 27 36.21 -16.05 2.21
CA THR A 27 36.96 -16.50 1.00
C THR A 27 36.70 -17.94 0.55
N THR A 28 36.10 -18.09 -0.64
CA THR A 28 36.40 -19.01 -1.77
C THR A 28 35.22 -18.87 -2.74
N LYS A 29 35.29 -18.25 -3.92
CA LYS A 29 36.14 -18.40 -5.12
C LYS A 29 36.01 -19.78 -5.80
N ASP A 30 35.72 -19.70 -7.10
CA ASP A 30 35.90 -20.71 -8.16
C ASP A 30 34.84 -21.84 -8.18
N ARG A 31 34.34 -22.36 -9.30
CA ARG A 31 34.72 -22.27 -10.73
C ARG A 31 33.70 -23.06 -11.56
N HIS A 32 33.61 -22.72 -12.85
CA HIS A 32 33.36 -23.63 -13.99
C HIS A 32 31.96 -24.29 -14.12
N GLN A 33 31.42 -24.57 -15.31
CA GLN A 33 31.90 -24.55 -16.68
C GLN A 33 30.67 -24.67 -17.59
N SER A 34 30.62 -23.88 -18.66
CA SER A 34 29.87 -24.22 -19.87
C SER A 34 30.50 -25.45 -20.54
N PRO A 35 29.73 -26.24 -21.28
CA PRO A 35 30.26 -26.89 -22.47
C PRO A 35 29.52 -26.37 -23.70
N THR A 36 30.24 -25.55 -24.47
CA THR A 36 30.24 -25.66 -25.93
C THR A 36 30.82 -27.00 -26.35
N ASN A 37 30.30 -27.59 -27.43
CA ASN A 37 31.06 -28.29 -28.49
C ASN A 37 30.06 -28.81 -29.54
N ASP A 38 30.18 -28.28 -30.76
CA ASP A 38 30.80 -28.94 -31.94
C ASP A 38 29.89 -30.01 -32.55
N VAL A 39 29.25 -29.73 -33.69
CA VAL A 39 29.83 -29.84 -35.03
C VAL A 39 30.40 -31.24 -35.29
N MET A 40 29.56 -32.09 -35.89
CA MET A 40 30.07 -33.06 -36.86
C MET A 40 29.13 -33.16 -38.07
N THR A 41 29.64 -32.61 -39.15
CA THR A 41 29.29 -32.83 -40.55
C THR A 41 29.34 -34.31 -40.91
N ARG A 42 28.29 -34.82 -41.57
CA ARG A 42 28.45 -35.82 -42.65
C ARG A 42 27.52 -35.52 -43.82
N ARG A 43 28.17 -35.35 -44.97
CA ARG A 43 27.64 -35.28 -46.32
C ARG A 43 26.93 -36.58 -46.71
N GLY A 44 25.90 -36.43 -47.53
CA GLY A 44 25.32 -37.47 -48.37
C GLY A 44 24.41 -36.80 -49.40
N ASP A 45 24.99 -36.50 -50.56
CA ASP A 45 24.32 -35.95 -51.74
C ASP A 45 23.17 -36.86 -52.24
N ALA A 46 22.06 -36.27 -52.68
CA ALA A 46 21.48 -36.51 -54.00
C ALA A 46 20.26 -35.60 -54.25
N THR A 47 20.40 -34.86 -55.35
CA THR A 47 19.49 -33.98 -56.10
C THR A 47 18.03 -34.42 -56.29
N ILE A 48 17.22 -33.40 -56.65
CA ILE A 48 15.90 -33.32 -57.34
C ILE A 48 14.92 -32.61 -56.38
N GLY A 49 14.27 -31.49 -56.64
CA GLY A 49 14.07 -30.64 -57.81
C GLY A 49 12.94 -29.67 -57.45
N MET A 50 12.88 -28.53 -58.14
CA MET A 50 11.71 -27.64 -58.26
C MET A 50 11.26 -26.80 -57.04
N SER A 51 11.48 -25.48 -57.20
CA SER A 51 10.48 -24.42 -56.99
C SER A 51 9.68 -24.38 -55.67
N SER A 52 10.10 -23.51 -54.76
CA SER A 52 9.15 -22.74 -53.94
C SER A 52 9.76 -21.42 -53.48
N HIS A 53 9.71 -20.43 -54.37
CA HIS A 53 9.79 -19.03 -53.98
C HIS A 53 8.39 -18.58 -53.51
N PHE A 54 8.36 -17.83 -52.41
CA PHE A 54 7.23 -17.07 -51.86
C PHE A 54 6.02 -17.83 -51.27
N SER A 55 6.08 -18.13 -49.97
CA SER A 55 4.85 -18.23 -49.13
C SER A 55 5.05 -18.07 -47.62
N ASN A 56 6.21 -17.60 -47.13
CA ASN A 56 6.47 -17.46 -45.68
C ASN A 56 6.40 -16.03 -45.12
N ILE A 57 6.10 -15.01 -45.95
CA ILE A 57 5.97 -13.62 -45.48
C ILE A 57 4.51 -13.28 -45.09
N GLN A 58 3.52 -13.89 -45.76
CA GLN A 58 2.09 -13.62 -45.49
C GLN A 58 1.60 -14.20 -44.15
N GLY A 59 2.08 -15.37 -43.73
CA GLY A 59 1.71 -15.96 -42.43
C GLY A 59 2.27 -15.21 -41.22
N GLY A 60 3.46 -14.60 -41.37
CA GLY A 60 4.06 -13.74 -40.34
C GLY A 60 3.34 -12.40 -40.20
N GLN A 61 2.91 -11.79 -41.32
CA GLN A 61 2.16 -10.54 -41.31
C GLN A 61 0.74 -10.69 -40.77
N GLN A 62 0.01 -11.76 -41.10
CA GLN A 62 -1.31 -12.02 -40.50
C GLN A 62 -1.25 -12.31 -39.00
N LYS A 63 -0.21 -13.02 -38.54
CA LYS A 63 -0.02 -13.30 -37.11
C LYS A 63 0.39 -12.05 -36.33
N ALA A 64 1.24 -11.19 -36.91
CA ALA A 64 1.60 -9.91 -36.30
C ALA A 64 0.41 -8.93 -36.26
N MET A 65 -0.43 -8.90 -37.31
CA MET A 65 -1.64 -8.09 -37.34
C MET A 65 -2.65 -8.53 -36.27
N MET A 66 -2.90 -9.83 -36.12
CA MET A 66 -3.76 -10.34 -35.04
C MET A 66 -3.21 -10.08 -33.63
N ILE A 67 -1.89 -10.08 -33.44
CA ILE A 67 -1.27 -9.76 -32.14
C ILE A 67 -1.46 -8.28 -31.81
N ASN A 68 -1.32 -7.39 -32.79
CA ASN A 68 -1.54 -5.96 -32.61
C ASN A 68 -3.02 -5.66 -32.34
N ASP A 69 -3.94 -6.27 -33.09
CA ASP A 69 -5.39 -6.10 -32.86
C ASP A 69 -5.81 -6.60 -31.46
N LEU A 70 -5.18 -7.68 -30.97
CA LEU A 70 -5.42 -8.20 -29.62
C LEU A 70 -4.83 -7.27 -28.54
N ALA A 71 -3.67 -6.67 -28.78
CA ALA A 71 -3.06 -5.69 -27.89
C ALA A 71 -3.86 -4.39 -27.84
N ASP A 72 -4.41 -3.94 -28.96
CA ASP A 72 -5.26 -2.76 -29.04
C ASP A 72 -6.60 -3.01 -28.33
N PHE A 73 -7.21 -4.18 -28.51
CA PHE A 73 -8.42 -4.55 -27.77
C PHE A 73 -8.16 -4.64 -26.26
N ALA A 74 -7.04 -5.24 -25.84
CA ALA A 74 -6.66 -5.31 -24.44
C ALA A 74 -6.42 -3.91 -23.85
N SER A 75 -5.80 -3.00 -24.62
CA SER A 75 -5.57 -1.61 -24.20
C SER A 75 -6.88 -0.84 -24.05
N GLN A 76 -7.80 -0.95 -25.02
CA GLN A 76 -9.14 -0.34 -24.93
C GLN A 76 -9.95 -0.88 -23.74
N LEU A 77 -9.83 -2.18 -23.44
CA LEU A 77 -10.50 -2.79 -22.30
C LEU A 77 -9.89 -2.34 -20.96
N VAL A 78 -8.56 -2.20 -20.87
CA VAL A 78 -7.87 -1.64 -19.70
C VAL A 78 -8.28 -0.19 -19.46
N GLU A 79 -8.36 0.61 -20.53
CA GLU A 79 -8.78 2.01 -20.46
C GLU A 79 -10.25 2.15 -20.02
N ALA A 80 -11.17 1.39 -20.62
CA ALA A 80 -12.58 1.39 -20.22
C ALA A 80 -12.80 0.99 -18.74
N LEU A 81 -12.00 0.05 -18.24
CA LEU A 81 -12.05 -0.40 -16.84
C LEU A 81 -11.44 0.63 -15.87
N SER A 82 -10.37 1.33 -16.27
CA SER A 82 -9.84 2.46 -15.48
C SER A 82 -10.85 3.60 -15.39
N ILE A 83 -11.60 3.86 -16.46
CA ILE A 83 -12.68 4.86 -16.49
C ILE A 83 -13.80 4.50 -15.49
N GLU A 84 -14.18 3.23 -15.41
CA GLU A 84 -15.22 2.76 -14.48
C GLU A 84 -14.82 2.96 -13.01
N LEU A 85 -13.65 2.47 -12.58
CA LEU A 85 -13.18 2.65 -11.21
C LEU A 85 -12.97 4.13 -10.87
N THR A 86 -12.41 4.90 -11.80
CA THR A 86 -12.22 6.35 -11.65
C THR A 86 -13.56 7.06 -11.43
N GLY A 87 -14.60 6.69 -12.19
CA GLY A 87 -15.95 7.23 -12.01
C GLY A 87 -16.52 6.92 -10.63
N LEU A 88 -16.43 5.66 -10.20
CA LEU A 88 -16.90 5.22 -8.88
C LEU A 88 -16.20 5.98 -7.73
N VAL A 89 -14.90 6.21 -7.85
CA VAL A 89 -14.09 6.99 -6.90
C VAL A 89 -14.51 8.47 -6.90
N LYS A 90 -14.67 9.09 -8.06
CA LYS A 90 -15.14 10.49 -8.18
C LYS A 90 -16.52 10.69 -7.57
N ASP A 91 -17.42 9.73 -7.78
CA ASP A 91 -18.79 9.74 -7.27
C ASP A 91 -18.89 9.35 -5.78
N LYS A 92 -17.77 8.97 -5.14
CA LYS A 92 -17.73 8.39 -3.79
C LYS A 92 -18.70 7.22 -3.62
N ASN A 93 -18.89 6.43 -4.68
CA ASN A 93 -19.75 5.26 -4.66
C ASN A 93 -19.05 4.07 -3.98
N TYR A 94 -18.93 4.11 -2.66
CA TYR A 94 -18.22 3.11 -1.86
C TYR A 94 -18.70 1.67 -2.15
N ASN A 95 -20.01 1.47 -2.30
CA ASN A 95 -20.57 0.15 -2.61
C ASN A 95 -20.14 -0.33 -3.99
N GLY A 96 -20.18 0.54 -5.00
CA GLY A 96 -19.71 0.23 -6.34
C GLY A 96 -18.21 -0.08 -6.37
N ILE A 97 -17.39 0.67 -5.62
CA ILE A 97 -15.95 0.40 -5.49
C ILE A 97 -15.71 -0.98 -4.86
N GLN A 98 -16.41 -1.32 -3.77
CA GLN A 98 -16.29 -2.62 -3.12
C GLN A 98 -16.69 -3.77 -4.05
N GLU A 99 -17.81 -3.63 -4.77
CA GLU A 99 -18.27 -4.63 -5.73
C GLU A 99 -17.27 -4.80 -6.90
N TYR A 100 -16.76 -3.68 -7.42
CA TYR A 100 -15.75 -3.67 -8.46
C TYR A 100 -14.47 -4.39 -8.01
N LEU A 101 -13.88 -4.00 -6.86
CA LEU A 101 -12.63 -4.56 -6.34
C LEU A 101 -12.77 -6.01 -5.88
N LYS A 102 -13.95 -6.43 -5.44
CA LYS A 102 -14.23 -7.84 -5.12
C LYS A 102 -14.07 -8.75 -6.35
N ASN A 103 -14.44 -8.26 -7.53
CA ASN A 103 -14.37 -8.99 -8.79
C ASN A 103 -13.06 -8.75 -9.56
N ARG A 104 -12.28 -7.73 -9.17
CA ARG A 104 -11.09 -7.23 -9.89
C ARG A 104 -9.94 -6.90 -8.95
N LYS A 105 -9.46 -7.89 -8.19
CA LYS A 105 -8.34 -7.68 -7.24
C LYS A 105 -7.05 -7.18 -7.92
N ASP A 106 -6.85 -7.53 -9.20
CA ASP A 106 -5.72 -7.05 -10.01
C ASP A 106 -5.75 -5.53 -10.27
N LYS A 107 -6.90 -4.88 -10.04
CA LYS A 107 -7.09 -3.44 -10.29
C LYS A 107 -6.95 -2.55 -9.06
N VAL A 108 -6.67 -3.12 -7.89
CA VAL A 108 -6.64 -2.37 -6.62
C VAL A 108 -5.53 -1.29 -6.58
N ASN A 109 -4.40 -1.54 -7.23
CA ASN A 109 -3.28 -0.59 -7.39
C ASN A 109 -3.24 0.01 -8.79
N SER A 110 -4.33 -0.05 -9.56
CA SER A 110 -4.36 0.60 -10.87
C SER A 110 -4.40 2.12 -10.71
N GLU A 111 -3.71 2.79 -11.62
CA GLU A 111 -3.77 4.25 -11.77
C GLU A 111 -5.21 4.70 -12.07
N LEU A 112 -5.65 5.71 -11.34
CA LEU A 112 -6.86 6.47 -11.56
C LEU A 112 -6.56 7.67 -12.45
N ASN A 113 -7.33 7.83 -13.51
CA ASN A 113 -7.17 8.95 -14.43
C ASN A 113 -7.90 10.19 -13.88
N MET A 114 -7.22 10.90 -12.97
CA MET A 114 -7.73 12.15 -12.40
C MET A 114 -7.25 13.33 -13.24
N GLU A 115 -8.11 14.34 -13.38
CA GLU A 115 -7.94 15.43 -14.37
C GLU A 115 -6.61 16.18 -14.25
N PHE A 116 -5.98 16.16 -13.06
CA PHE A 116 -4.82 16.98 -12.73
C PHE A 116 -3.62 16.22 -12.18
N ALA A 117 -3.75 14.93 -11.90
CA ALA A 117 -2.67 14.11 -11.34
C ALA A 117 -3.03 12.63 -11.43
N SER A 118 -2.01 11.79 -11.45
CA SER A 118 -2.16 10.34 -11.43
C SER A 118 -2.01 9.83 -10.02
N PHE A 119 -2.96 9.01 -9.57
CA PHE A 119 -2.95 8.40 -8.24
C PHE A 119 -3.42 6.96 -8.34
N THR A 120 -2.92 6.07 -7.49
CA THR A 120 -3.68 4.86 -7.14
C THR A 120 -4.92 5.23 -6.31
N GLY A 121 -5.85 4.28 -6.16
CA GLY A 121 -7.04 4.49 -5.32
C GLY A 121 -6.74 4.81 -3.86
N LEU A 122 -5.71 4.16 -3.28
CA LEU A 122 -5.29 4.44 -1.90
C LEU A 122 -4.67 5.84 -1.76
N GLU A 123 -3.80 6.23 -2.70
CA GLU A 123 -3.18 7.57 -2.67
C GLU A 123 -4.23 8.67 -2.83
N TYR A 124 -5.16 8.52 -3.79
CA TYR A 124 -6.22 9.50 -3.99
C TYR A 124 -7.12 9.63 -2.75
N ALA A 125 -7.44 8.50 -2.10
CA ALA A 125 -8.25 8.51 -0.89
C ALA A 125 -7.57 9.28 0.25
N LEU A 126 -6.26 9.07 0.46
CA LEU A 126 -5.50 9.81 1.48
C LEU A 126 -5.36 11.29 1.13
N TYR A 127 -5.06 11.63 -0.13
CA TYR A 127 -4.98 13.02 -0.60
C TYR A 127 -6.29 13.80 -0.42
N ARG A 128 -7.44 13.10 -0.38
CA ARG A 128 -8.78 13.69 -0.25
C ARG A 128 -9.36 13.57 1.15
N ASP A 129 -8.58 13.13 2.13
CA ASP A 129 -9.02 12.84 3.49
C ASP A 129 -10.23 11.89 3.55
N ASP A 130 -10.33 10.94 2.62
CA ASP A 130 -11.42 9.96 2.52
C ASP A 130 -10.97 8.62 3.14
N TRP A 131 -10.94 8.58 4.48
CA TRP A 131 -10.43 7.44 5.25
C TRP A 131 -11.19 6.15 4.99
N LYS A 132 -12.49 6.25 4.70
CA LYS A 132 -13.30 5.09 4.34
C LYS A 132 -12.88 4.51 2.99
N MET A 133 -12.68 5.36 1.99
CA MET A 133 -12.15 4.92 0.69
C MET A 133 -10.76 4.31 0.84
N ALA A 134 -9.88 4.92 1.65
CA ALA A 134 -8.56 4.40 1.94
C ALA A 134 -8.64 3.00 2.57
N ALA A 135 -9.53 2.82 3.54
CA ALA A 135 -9.80 1.52 4.15
C ALA A 135 -10.25 0.49 3.10
N ILE A 136 -11.19 0.85 2.23
CA ILE A 136 -11.69 -0.03 1.16
C ILE A 136 -10.55 -0.48 0.26
N PHE A 137 -9.74 0.44 -0.28
CA PHE A 137 -8.61 0.03 -1.12
C PHE A 137 -7.62 -0.85 -0.36
N PHE A 138 -7.28 -0.49 0.88
CA PHE A 138 -6.34 -1.26 1.69
C PHE A 138 -6.81 -2.69 1.98
N VAL A 139 -8.05 -2.87 2.46
CA VAL A 139 -8.58 -4.22 2.77
C VAL A 139 -8.78 -5.08 1.52
N HIS A 140 -8.98 -4.44 0.36
CA HIS A 140 -9.01 -5.13 -0.94
C HIS A 140 -7.62 -5.44 -1.52
N GLY A 141 -6.54 -5.11 -0.80
CA GLY A 141 -5.17 -5.50 -1.16
C GLY A 141 -4.34 -4.41 -1.82
N ALA A 142 -4.70 -3.13 -1.67
CA ALA A 142 -3.81 -2.04 -2.07
C ALA A 142 -2.46 -2.20 -1.36
N ASN A 143 -1.38 -2.07 -2.12
CA ASN A 143 -0.03 -2.25 -1.64
C ASN A 143 0.75 -0.95 -1.87
N PRO A 144 1.17 -0.25 -0.80
CA PRO A 144 1.91 1.01 -0.88
C PRO A 144 3.21 0.94 -1.72
N GLU A 145 3.79 -0.25 -1.94
CA GLU A 145 4.97 -0.40 -2.81
C GLU A 145 4.70 -0.06 -4.30
N TYR A 146 3.42 0.00 -4.69
CA TYR A 146 2.95 0.36 -6.04
C TYR A 146 2.30 1.75 -6.11
N ASN A 147 2.69 2.66 -5.22
CA ASN A 147 2.34 4.09 -5.35
C ASN A 147 2.74 4.63 -6.74
N GLU A 148 1.88 5.47 -7.31
CA GLU A 148 2.06 6.06 -8.65
C GLU A 148 2.13 7.59 -8.62
N PHE A 149 1.76 8.25 -7.52
CA PHE A 149 1.80 9.72 -7.45
C PHE A 149 3.24 10.24 -7.33
N ASP A 150 3.60 11.17 -8.22
CA ASP A 150 4.94 11.74 -8.34
C ASP A 150 5.11 13.11 -7.64
N GLY A 151 4.07 13.61 -6.98
CA GLY A 151 4.07 14.91 -6.32
C GLY A 151 3.61 16.08 -7.18
N VAL A 152 3.34 15.88 -8.47
CA VAL A 152 3.01 16.95 -9.41
C VAL A 152 1.50 17.05 -9.62
N ILE A 153 0.94 18.23 -9.37
CA ILE A 153 -0.46 18.53 -9.61
C ILE A 153 -0.55 19.58 -10.72
N GLN A 154 -1.13 19.18 -11.86
CA GLN A 154 -1.36 20.08 -12.99
C GLN A 154 -2.43 21.11 -12.61
N THR A 155 -2.06 22.39 -12.68
CA THR A 155 -3.02 23.47 -12.46
C THR A 155 -3.66 23.87 -13.79
N MET A 156 -4.84 24.50 -13.73
CA MET A 156 -5.43 25.15 -14.92
C MET A 156 -4.46 26.15 -15.55
N ALA A 157 -3.70 26.90 -14.73
CA ALA A 157 -2.70 27.83 -15.22
C ALA A 157 -1.57 27.11 -15.99
N ALA A 158 -1.12 25.94 -15.51
CA ALA A 158 -0.16 25.10 -16.22
C ALA A 158 -0.72 24.59 -17.55
N TYR A 159 -1.97 24.12 -17.55
CA TYR A 159 -2.65 23.61 -18.74
C TYR A 159 -2.77 24.68 -19.85
N TYR A 160 -3.08 25.92 -19.49
CA TYR A 160 -3.15 27.04 -20.43
C TYR A 160 -1.80 27.75 -20.68
N GLY A 161 -0.69 27.25 -20.13
CA GLY A 161 0.66 27.82 -20.32
C GLY A 161 0.89 29.17 -19.63
N MET A 162 0.07 29.52 -18.64
CA MET A 162 0.13 30.79 -17.90
C MET A 162 0.85 30.66 -16.55
N GLY A 163 1.19 29.44 -16.12
CA GLY A 163 1.86 29.15 -14.86
C GLY A 163 2.55 27.79 -14.87
N GLY A 164 3.14 27.40 -13.74
CA GLY A 164 3.70 26.06 -13.54
C GLY A 164 2.72 25.14 -12.81
N PRO A 165 2.98 23.82 -12.79
CA PRO A 165 2.25 22.89 -11.92
C PRO A 165 2.55 23.18 -10.44
N ASP A 166 1.63 22.76 -9.58
CA ASP A 166 1.85 22.74 -8.14
C ASP A 166 2.65 21.48 -7.78
N ILE A 167 3.60 21.62 -6.86
CA ILE A 167 4.43 20.50 -6.39
C ILE A 167 4.15 20.31 -4.90
N MET A 168 3.73 19.11 -4.53
CA MET A 168 3.47 18.74 -3.15
C MET A 168 4.77 18.73 -2.33
N GLU A 169 4.69 19.19 -1.09
CA GLU A 169 5.84 19.20 -0.19
C GLU A 169 6.39 17.78 0.02
N GLY A 170 7.73 17.66 0.08
CA GLY A 170 8.43 16.38 0.19
C GLY A 170 8.73 15.68 -1.14
N PHE A 171 8.08 16.07 -2.24
CA PHE A 171 8.39 15.57 -3.59
C PHE A 171 9.40 16.48 -4.31
N ASP A 172 10.22 15.89 -5.19
CA ASP A 172 11.25 16.63 -5.91
C ASP A 172 10.73 17.16 -7.25
N ARG A 173 10.63 18.49 -7.33
CA ARG A 173 10.28 19.20 -8.56
C ARG A 173 11.22 18.91 -9.74
N ASN A 174 12.51 18.65 -9.46
CA ASN A 174 13.53 18.45 -10.49
C ASN A 174 13.65 16.99 -10.94
N ASN A 175 13.07 16.06 -10.18
CA ASN A 175 13.06 14.64 -10.47
C ASN A 175 11.72 14.03 -10.03
N PRO A 176 10.65 14.22 -10.84
CA PRO A 176 9.33 13.72 -10.50
C PRO A 176 9.33 12.19 -10.58
N THR A 177 9.49 11.57 -9.42
CA THR A 177 9.46 10.12 -9.26
C THR A 177 8.58 9.77 -8.08
N PRO A 178 7.68 8.78 -8.21
CA PRO A 178 6.85 8.36 -7.10
C PRO A 178 7.67 7.92 -5.89
N VAL A 179 7.27 8.38 -4.70
CA VAL A 179 7.83 7.91 -3.43
C VAL A 179 7.03 6.68 -3.02
N LYS A 180 7.69 5.53 -3.00
CA LYS A 180 7.05 4.24 -2.72
C LYS A 180 6.82 4.01 -1.23
N GLY A 181 5.93 3.08 -0.94
CA GLY A 181 5.66 2.60 0.40
C GLY A 181 4.86 3.60 1.24
N PHE A 182 4.83 3.36 2.54
CA PHE A 182 4.14 4.24 3.48
C PHE A 182 4.79 5.62 3.60
N GLU A 183 6.06 5.78 3.24
CA GLU A 183 6.72 7.10 3.22
C GLU A 183 6.04 8.02 2.19
N GLY A 184 5.73 7.53 1.00
CA GLY A 184 4.97 8.31 0.02
C GLY A 184 3.56 8.66 0.50
N LEU A 185 2.88 7.70 1.15
CA LEU A 185 1.55 7.93 1.69
C LEU A 185 1.54 9.00 2.79
N LYS A 186 2.58 9.06 3.63
CA LYS A 186 2.72 10.09 4.67
C LYS A 186 2.86 11.50 4.09
N LEU A 187 3.49 11.64 2.92
CA LEU A 187 3.62 12.93 2.24
C LEU A 187 2.29 13.47 1.73
N LEU A 188 1.29 12.61 1.52
CA LEU A 188 -0.05 13.00 1.08
C LEU A 188 -0.91 13.61 2.19
N ILE A 189 -0.49 13.45 3.45
CA ILE A 189 -1.25 13.86 4.63
C ILE A 189 -0.63 15.12 5.23
N SER A 190 -1.48 16.05 5.66
CA SER A 190 -1.02 17.26 6.33
C SER A 190 -0.30 16.93 7.65
N ASP A 191 0.73 17.72 7.98
CA ASP A 191 1.44 17.58 9.25
C ASP A 191 0.55 17.81 10.49
N THR A 192 -0.57 18.51 10.35
CA THR A 192 -1.52 18.72 11.45
C THR A 192 -2.64 17.69 11.49
N ASP A 193 -2.70 16.77 10.53
CA ASP A 193 -3.74 15.74 10.48
C ASP A 193 -3.33 14.48 11.27
N GLU A 194 -3.65 14.52 12.56
CA GLU A 194 -3.44 13.39 13.48
C GLU A 194 -4.29 12.16 13.13
N VAL A 195 -5.46 12.36 12.49
CA VAL A 195 -6.36 11.26 12.12
C VAL A 195 -5.75 10.46 10.96
N GLY A 196 -5.36 11.15 9.89
CA GLY A 196 -4.68 10.52 8.75
C GLY A 196 -3.39 9.82 9.17
N LYS A 197 -2.58 10.45 10.03
CA LYS A 197 -1.36 9.83 10.61
C LYS A 197 -1.68 8.56 11.39
N ALA A 198 -2.70 8.59 12.24
CA ALA A 198 -3.13 7.40 12.98
C ALA A 198 -3.62 6.29 12.03
N PHE A 199 -4.34 6.65 10.97
CA PHE A 199 -4.86 5.71 9.98
C PHE A 199 -3.75 5.02 9.19
N ILE A 200 -2.78 5.78 8.68
CA ILE A 200 -1.56 5.23 8.05
C ILE A 200 -0.85 4.28 9.00
N ARG A 201 -0.69 4.67 10.27
CA ARG A 201 0.05 3.85 11.23
C ARG A 201 -0.65 2.51 11.52
N VAL A 202 -1.98 2.49 11.56
CA VAL A 202 -2.74 1.23 11.65
C VAL A 202 -2.52 0.38 10.41
N MET A 203 -2.57 0.95 9.21
CA MET A 203 -2.27 0.23 7.98
C MET A 203 -0.84 -0.31 7.95
N GLU A 204 0.15 0.42 8.47
CA GLU A 204 1.53 -0.05 8.63
C GLU A 204 1.62 -1.30 9.53
N PHE A 205 0.93 -1.28 10.68
CA PHE A 205 0.89 -2.44 11.60
C PHE A 205 0.23 -3.66 10.96
N LEU A 206 -0.77 -3.47 10.12
CA LEU A 206 -1.43 -4.56 9.43
C LEU A 206 -0.60 -5.08 8.24
N HIS A 207 0.09 -4.18 7.54
CA HIS A 207 0.93 -4.53 6.39
C HIS A 207 2.20 -5.27 6.80
N SER A 208 2.76 -5.02 8.00
CA SER A 208 3.92 -5.77 8.52
C SER A 208 3.62 -7.25 8.77
N GLY A 209 2.33 -7.64 8.80
CA GLY A 209 1.88 -9.01 9.06
C GLY A 209 2.06 -9.47 10.51
N HIS A 210 2.49 -8.60 11.42
CA HIS A 210 2.64 -8.92 12.84
C HIS A 210 2.63 -7.65 13.71
N ILE A 211 2.18 -7.80 14.95
CA ILE A 211 2.22 -6.76 15.99
C ILE A 211 3.09 -7.27 17.13
N ASP A 212 4.13 -6.52 17.49
CA ASP A 212 4.91 -6.79 18.71
C ASP A 212 4.29 -5.99 19.86
N LEU A 213 3.58 -6.66 20.76
CA LEU A 213 2.90 -5.97 21.86
C LEU A 213 3.87 -5.34 22.87
N LYS A 214 5.15 -5.74 22.91
CA LYS A 214 6.14 -5.12 23.80
C LYS A 214 6.56 -3.74 23.28
N THR A 215 6.66 -3.58 21.96
CA THR A 215 7.19 -2.36 21.34
C THR A 215 6.10 -1.45 20.78
N ASP A 216 5.02 -2.02 20.25
CA ASP A 216 4.00 -1.28 19.49
C ASP A 216 2.72 -0.98 20.26
N TYR A 217 2.48 -1.64 21.41
CA TYR A 217 1.21 -1.53 22.14
C TYR A 217 0.81 -0.08 22.44
N HIS A 218 1.73 0.76 22.91
CA HIS A 218 1.44 2.15 23.22
C HIS A 218 1.08 2.97 21.97
N LYS A 219 1.78 2.73 20.86
CA LYS A 219 1.50 3.41 19.58
C LYS A 219 0.15 2.97 19.03
N LEU A 220 -0.12 1.67 19.02
CA LEU A 220 -1.40 1.11 18.58
C LEU A 220 -2.56 1.66 19.42
N CYS A 221 -2.42 1.71 20.75
CA CYS A 221 -3.42 2.32 21.62
C CYS A 221 -3.64 3.80 21.30
N SER A 222 -2.58 4.57 21.03
CA SER A 222 -2.71 5.97 20.65
C SER A 222 -3.48 6.12 19.34
N CYS A 223 -3.17 5.31 18.32
CA CYS A 223 -3.88 5.33 17.04
C CYS A 223 -5.36 4.98 17.22
N LEU A 224 -5.68 3.90 17.96
CA LEU A 224 -7.06 3.50 18.21
C LEU A 224 -7.83 4.50 19.08
N HIS A 225 -7.15 5.25 19.95
CA HIS A 225 -7.79 6.35 20.66
C HIS A 225 -8.24 7.44 19.69
N THR A 226 -7.34 7.88 18.80
CA THR A 226 -7.63 8.89 17.77
C THR A 226 -8.75 8.43 16.82
N LEU A 227 -8.73 7.16 16.41
CA LEU A 227 -9.67 6.60 15.42
C LEU A 227 -10.95 6.01 16.04
N SER A 228 -11.17 6.20 17.35
CA SER A 228 -12.19 5.44 18.08
C SER A 228 -13.61 5.67 17.58
N GLU A 229 -13.95 6.89 17.14
CA GLU A 229 -15.27 7.22 16.61
C GLU A 229 -15.53 6.52 15.26
N ASP A 230 -14.57 6.58 14.34
CA ASP A 230 -14.69 5.98 13.00
C ASP A 230 -14.73 4.46 13.08
N LEU A 231 -13.75 3.88 13.77
CA LEU A 231 -13.60 2.43 13.91
C LEU A 231 -14.63 1.82 14.85
N GLN A 232 -15.30 2.63 15.69
CA GLN A 232 -16.20 2.16 16.76
C GLN A 232 -15.50 1.15 17.68
N TYR A 233 -14.22 1.39 17.93
CA TYR A 233 -13.39 0.54 18.78
C TYR A 233 -12.29 1.37 19.44
N SER A 234 -12.21 1.28 20.76
CA SER A 234 -11.34 2.12 21.58
C SER A 234 -10.10 1.38 22.08
N ALA A 235 -9.08 2.16 22.47
CA ALA A 235 -7.89 1.63 23.14
C ALA A 235 -8.23 0.87 24.46
N ALA A 236 -9.30 1.27 25.16
CA ALA A 236 -9.75 0.61 26.37
C ALA A 236 -10.32 -0.79 26.09
N GLU A 237 -11.03 -0.96 24.98
CA GLU A 237 -11.53 -2.25 24.51
C GLU A 237 -10.38 -3.16 24.10
N LEU A 238 -9.38 -2.63 23.37
CA LEU A 238 -8.18 -3.40 23.04
C LEU A 238 -7.46 -3.92 24.29
N LYS A 239 -7.25 -3.02 25.26
CA LYS A 239 -6.61 -3.38 26.53
C LYS A 239 -7.38 -4.49 27.26
N SER A 240 -8.70 -4.36 27.35
CA SER A 240 -9.56 -5.35 28.00
C SER A 240 -9.50 -6.70 27.28
N PHE A 241 -9.49 -6.68 25.95
CA PHE A 241 -9.37 -7.86 25.11
C PHE A 241 -8.03 -8.58 25.32
N ILE A 242 -6.91 -7.85 25.30
CA ILE A 242 -5.56 -8.40 25.56
C ILE A 242 -5.50 -9.06 26.93
N ILE A 243 -5.98 -8.39 27.98
CA ILE A 243 -5.99 -8.93 29.34
C ILE A 243 -6.82 -10.22 29.41
N ALA A 244 -8.00 -10.24 28.80
CA ALA A 244 -8.85 -11.42 28.78
C ALA A 244 -8.17 -12.62 28.08
N CYS A 245 -7.50 -12.38 26.95
CA CYS A 245 -6.78 -13.44 26.24
C CYS A 245 -5.59 -13.97 27.05
N LEU A 246 -4.78 -13.08 27.64
CA LEU A 246 -3.65 -13.47 28.48
C LEU A 246 -4.09 -14.30 29.70
N LEU A 247 -5.17 -13.90 30.37
CA LEU A 247 -5.73 -14.65 31.50
C LEU A 247 -6.24 -16.03 31.07
N THR A 248 -6.87 -16.11 29.90
CA THR A 248 -7.38 -17.37 29.33
C THR A 248 -6.23 -18.34 29.03
N PHE A 249 -5.18 -17.90 28.34
CA PHE A 249 -4.03 -18.75 28.04
C PHE A 249 -3.27 -19.18 29.30
N ARG A 250 -3.16 -18.29 30.29
CA ARG A 250 -2.60 -18.64 31.60
C ARG A 250 -3.44 -19.69 32.33
N HIS A 251 -4.76 -19.64 32.23
CA HIS A 251 -5.65 -20.65 32.80
C HIS A 251 -5.41 -22.04 32.17
N PHE A 252 -5.09 -22.09 30.88
CA PHE A 252 -4.67 -23.31 30.18
C PHE A 252 -3.23 -23.76 30.48
N GLY A 253 -2.52 -23.09 31.39
CA GLY A 253 -1.17 -23.47 31.80
C GLY A 253 -0.07 -23.09 30.80
N MET A 254 -0.35 -22.18 29.86
CA MET A 254 0.67 -21.69 28.93
C MET A 254 1.71 -20.81 29.64
N SER A 255 2.94 -20.85 29.15
CA SER A 255 3.98 -19.90 29.57
C SER A 255 3.62 -18.49 29.11
N SER A 256 4.14 -17.48 29.81
CA SER A 256 3.91 -16.08 29.44
C SER A 256 4.38 -15.76 28.02
N ASP A 257 5.52 -16.29 27.59
CA ASP A 257 6.08 -16.01 26.26
C ASP A 257 5.22 -16.61 25.14
N THR A 258 4.79 -17.86 25.29
CA THR A 258 3.88 -18.48 24.32
C THR A 258 2.52 -17.79 24.31
N ALA A 259 1.99 -17.41 25.47
CA ALA A 259 0.73 -16.68 25.57
C ALA A 259 0.81 -15.32 24.87
N ILE A 260 1.90 -14.56 25.04
CA ILE A 260 2.08 -13.26 24.39
C ILE A 260 2.06 -13.40 22.87
N HIS A 261 2.82 -14.34 22.31
CA HIS A 261 2.84 -14.54 20.85
C HIS A 261 1.49 -14.95 20.26
N LEU A 262 0.70 -15.76 20.99
CA LEU A 262 -0.66 -16.07 20.57
C LEU A 262 -1.58 -14.85 20.64
N VAL A 263 -1.43 -14.02 21.68
CA VAL A 263 -2.21 -12.79 21.83
C VAL A 263 -1.85 -11.77 20.75
N GLU A 264 -0.58 -11.67 20.35
CA GLU A 264 -0.14 -10.82 19.23
C GLU A 264 -0.89 -11.16 17.93
N GLY A 265 -0.97 -12.45 17.57
CA GLY A 265 -1.73 -12.90 16.41
C GLY A 265 -3.24 -12.61 16.54
N VAL A 266 -3.82 -12.90 17.70
CA VAL A 266 -5.25 -12.63 17.95
C VAL A 266 -5.58 -11.14 17.94
N VAL A 267 -4.67 -10.28 18.41
CA VAL A 267 -4.80 -8.82 18.32
C VAL A 267 -4.70 -8.37 16.87
N PHE A 268 -3.74 -8.88 16.10
CA PHE A 268 -3.61 -8.57 14.68
C PHE A 268 -4.91 -8.86 13.93
N ASP A 269 -5.46 -10.07 14.06
CA ASP A 269 -6.72 -10.47 13.44
C ASP A 269 -7.87 -9.55 13.89
N LYS A 270 -7.91 -9.21 15.17
CA LYS A 270 -8.95 -8.32 15.71
C LYS A 270 -8.88 -6.92 15.10
N ILE A 271 -7.69 -6.34 14.95
CA ILE A 271 -7.52 -5.02 14.34
C ILE A 271 -7.87 -5.07 12.84
N TRP A 272 -7.50 -6.15 12.15
CA TRP A 272 -7.89 -6.38 10.76
C TRP A 272 -9.41 -6.40 10.61
N ASP A 273 -10.11 -7.21 11.43
CA ASP A 273 -11.57 -7.28 11.43
C ASP A 273 -12.22 -5.92 11.67
N ILE A 274 -11.67 -5.09 12.56
CA ILE A 274 -12.20 -3.76 12.84
C ILE A 274 -12.07 -2.86 11.61
N LEU A 275 -10.91 -2.86 10.95
CA LEU A 275 -10.68 -2.06 9.75
C LEU A 275 -11.56 -2.53 8.59
N GLU A 276 -11.70 -3.84 8.40
CA GLU A 276 -12.58 -4.43 7.40
C GLU A 276 -14.06 -4.06 7.65
N ASN A 277 -14.52 -4.16 8.89
CA ASN A 277 -15.88 -3.73 9.24
C ASN A 277 -16.11 -2.23 9.00
N PHE A 278 -15.10 -1.39 9.24
CA PHE A 278 -15.16 0.03 8.92
C PHE A 278 -15.26 0.27 7.40
N ALA A 279 -14.43 -0.42 6.62
CA ALA A 279 -14.41 -0.33 5.16
C ALA A 279 -15.77 -0.76 4.55
N LEU A 280 -16.32 -1.87 5.03
CA LEU A 280 -17.53 -2.52 4.48
C LEU A 280 -18.84 -1.96 5.06
N ARG A 281 -18.79 -1.09 6.06
CA ARG A 281 -20.00 -0.48 6.65
C ARG A 281 -20.79 0.26 5.58
N VAL A 282 -22.07 -0.01 5.41
CA VAL A 282 -22.92 0.80 4.52
C VAL A 282 -23.08 2.19 5.16
N PRO A 283 -22.84 3.30 4.43
CA PRO A 283 -23.12 4.64 4.96
C PRO A 283 -24.61 4.74 5.32
N ASP A 284 -24.94 5.24 6.51
CA ASP A 284 -26.33 5.54 6.85
C ASP A 284 -26.86 6.60 5.87
N CYS A 285 -27.71 6.20 4.92
CA CYS A 285 -28.28 7.08 3.89
C CYS A 285 -29.16 8.21 4.46
N ASN A 286 -29.40 8.23 5.77
CA ASN A 286 -30.40 9.08 6.43
C ASN A 286 -29.84 10.33 7.13
N LYS A 287 -28.57 10.71 6.93
CA LYS A 287 -27.97 11.90 7.59
C LYS A 287 -27.72 13.10 6.68
N GLN A 288 -28.11 13.05 5.40
CA GLN A 288 -27.90 14.18 4.49
C GLN A 288 -29.03 15.23 4.47
N ASP A 289 -30.15 14.99 5.14
CA ASP A 289 -31.29 15.94 5.14
C ASP A 289 -31.34 16.92 6.33
N GLU A 290 -30.42 16.83 7.31
CA GLU A 290 -30.48 17.68 8.52
C GLU A 290 -29.52 18.89 8.55
N LYS A 291 -28.80 19.18 7.46
CA LYS A 291 -27.96 20.40 7.36
C LYS A 291 -28.43 21.40 6.31
N GLY A 292 -29.69 21.30 5.88
CA GLY A 292 -30.31 22.15 4.86
C GLY A 292 -31.65 22.76 5.27
N ALA A 293 -31.85 23.09 6.55
CA ALA A 293 -33.00 23.85 7.05
C ALA A 293 -32.55 25.02 7.94
#